data_AF-A0A7V4MP13-F1
#
_entry.id   AF-A0A7V4MP13-F1
#
_cell.length_a   1.000
_cell.length_b   1.000
_cell.length_c   1.000
_cell.angle_alpha   90.00
_cell.angle_beta   90.00
_cell.angle_gamma   90.00
#
_symmetry.space_group_name_H-M   'P 1'
#
loop_
_entity.id
_entity.type
_entity.pdbx_description
1 polymer ?
#
loop_
_entity_poly.entity_id
_entity_poly.type
_entity_poly.pdbx_seq_one_letter_code
_entity_poly.pdbx_strand_id
1 'polypeptide(L)' 'MSQQTAASTKTTDVVIRLVGESGEGTVSLGDLAVQMFAELGLDIYTFQTFPAEIKGGTVMYQIR' A
#
# COMPACT_ATOMS: atom_id res chain seq x y z
N MET A 1 -6.18 13.33 41.64
CA MET A 1 -6.02 14.46 40.70
C MET A 1 -4.76 14.22 39.88
N SER A 2 -4.72 13.21 39.01
CA SER A 2 -5.26 13.16 37.63
C SER A 2 -4.55 14.11 36.66
N GLN A 3 -3.31 13.78 36.28
CA GLN A 3 -2.79 14.13 34.96
C GLN A 3 -2.21 12.86 34.33
N GLN A 4 -3.05 12.21 33.54
CA GLN A 4 -2.72 11.17 32.60
C GLN A 4 -1.96 11.85 31.45
N THR A 5 -0.64 11.71 31.40
CA THR A 5 0.17 12.17 30.27
C THR A 5 -0.14 11.25 29.09
N ALA A 6 -0.98 11.73 28.17
CA ALA A 6 -1.33 11.02 26.96
C ALA A 6 -0.06 10.66 26.20
N ALA A 7 0.22 9.36 26.05
CA ALA A 7 1.16 8.89 25.07
C ALA A 7 0.70 9.44 23.72
N SER A 8 1.51 10.28 23.08
CA SER A 8 1.28 10.73 21.72
C SER A 8 1.36 9.51 20.82
N THR A 9 0.21 8.88 20.54
CA THR A 9 0.12 7.75 19.61
C THR A 9 0.40 8.32 18.23
N LYS A 10 1.67 8.26 17.81
CA LYS A 10 2.08 8.63 16.47
C LYS A 10 1.37 7.70 15.50
N THR A 11 0.35 8.19 14.79
CA THR A 11 -0.23 7.50 13.64
C THR A 11 0.91 7.24 12.66
N THR A 12 1.40 6.02 12.63
CA THR A 12 2.57 5.65 11.85
C THR A 12 2.04 5.10 10.54
N ASP A 13 1.94 5.97 9.55
CA ASP A 13 1.60 5.56 8.19
C ASP A 13 2.76 4.72 7.63
N VAL A 14 2.45 3.54 7.09
CA VAL A 14 3.43 2.63 6.51
C VAL A 14 3.22 2.62 5.00
N VAL A 15 4.21 3.11 4.25
CA VAL A 15 4.14 3.11 2.78
C VAL A 15 4.91 1.91 2.23
N ILE A 16 4.20 1.04 1.51
CA ILE A 16 4.76 -0.13 0.82
C ILE A 16 4.71 0.15 -0.68
N ARG A 17 5.86 0.05 -1.35
CA ARG A 17 5.96 0.22 -2.81
C ARG A 17 6.45 -1.07 -3.46
N LEU A 18 5.62 -1.61 -4.32
CA LEU A 18 5.91 -2.76 -5.18
C LEU A 18 6.31 -2.23 -6.56
N VAL A 19 7.44 -2.71 -7.07
CA VAL A 19 7.95 -2.39 -8.40
C VAL A 19 8.24 -3.70 -9.10
N GLY A 20 7.84 -3.82 -10.36
CA GLY A 20 8.11 -5.00 -11.17
C GLY A 20 7.82 -4.75 -12.64
N GLU A 21 7.83 -5.83 -13.41
CA GLU A 21 7.50 -5.79 -14.83
C GLU A 21 6.02 -6.14 -15.07
N SER A 22 5.42 -5.51 -16.08
CA SER A 22 4.09 -5.87 -16.55
C SER A 22 4.02 -7.35 -16.94
N GLY A 23 3.17 -8.11 -16.23
CA GLY A 23 3.01 -9.55 -16.41
C GLY A 23 3.60 -10.40 -15.28
N GLU A 24 4.41 -9.82 -14.39
CA GLU A 24 5.00 -10.53 -13.23
C GLU A 24 4.01 -10.70 -12.07
N GLY A 25 2.88 -9.98 -12.11
CA GLY A 25 1.83 -10.05 -11.08
C GLY A 25 1.97 -9.02 -9.96
N THR A 26 2.77 -7.95 -10.15
CA THR A 26 2.97 -6.88 -9.16
C THR A 26 1.66 -6.23 -8.72
N VAL A 27 0.72 -6.01 -9.64
CA VAL A 27 -0.62 -5.44 -9.33
C VAL A 27 -1.47 -6.42 -8.55
N SER A 28 -1.52 -7.69 -9.00
CA SER A 28 -2.29 -8.74 -8.33
C SER A 28 -1.81 -9.00 -6.91
N LEU A 29 -0.49 -8.94 -6.67
CA LEU A 29 0.10 -8.99 -5.34
C LEU A 29 -0.33 -7.78 -4.49
N GLY A 30 -0.33 -6.58 -5.08
CA GLY A 30 -0.80 -5.36 -4.43
C GLY A 30 -2.27 -5.48 -3.98
N ASP A 31 -3.16 -5.94 -4.87
CA ASP A 31 -4.58 -6.10 -4.56
C ASP A 31 -4.82 -7.14 -3.46
N LEU A 32 -4.07 -8.24 -3.47
CA LEU A 32 -4.13 -9.27 -2.43
C LEU A 32 -3.63 -8.74 -1.07
N ALA A 33 -2.58 -7.91 -1.06
CA ALA A 33 -2.11 -7.25 0.16
C ALA A 33 -3.13 -6.24 0.70
N VAL A 34 -3.78 -5.47 -0.17
CA VAL A 34 -4.84 -4.52 0.21
C VAL A 34 -6.02 -5.24 0.85
N GLN A 35 -6.46 -6.37 0.30
CA GLN A 35 -7.52 -7.17 0.91
C GLN A 35 -7.12 -7.63 2.32
N MET A 36 -5.89 -8.12 2.51
CA MET A 36 -5.41 -8.52 3.84
C MET A 36 -5.37 -7.35 4.82
N PHE A 37 -4.88 -6.18 4.40
CA PHE A 37 -4.83 -5.01 5.26
C PHE A 37 -6.23 -4.47 5.60
N ALA A 38 -7.20 -4.63 4.70
CA ALA A 38 -8.57 -4.18 4.91
C ALA A 38 -9.27 -5.08 5.95
N GLU A 39 -9.04 -6.40 5.87
CA GLU A 39 -9.48 -7.38 6.86
C GLU A 39 -8.87 -7.11 8.26
N LEU A 40 -7.67 -6.53 8.32
CA LEU A 40 -7.03 -6.09 9.57
C LEU A 40 -7.59 -4.78 10.13
N GLY A 41 -8.56 -4.15 9.44
CA GLY A 41 -9.19 -2.90 9.86
C GLY A 41 -8.30 -1.68 9.71
N LEU A 42 -7.31 -1.72 8.81
CA LEU A 42 -6.45 -0.58 8.50
C LEU A 42 -7.12 0.32 7.46
N ASP A 43 -6.89 1.63 7.57
CA ASP A 43 -7.26 2.60 6.55
C ASP A 43 -6.21 2.56 5.42
N ILE A 44 -6.64 2.31 4.19
CA ILE A 44 -5.75 2.03 3.06
C ILE A 44 -5.95 3.05 1.94
N TYR A 45 -4.84 3.54 1.41
CA TYR A 45 -4.78 4.33 0.20
C TYR A 45 -3.85 3.67 -0.82
N THR A 46 -4.40 3.36 -1.99
CA THR A 46 -3.64 2.74 -3.08
C THR A 46 -3.34 3.75 -4.19
N PHE A 47 -2.18 3.59 -4.83
CA PHE A 47 -1.82 4.32 -6.03
C PHE A 47 -1.03 3.40 -6.95
N GLN A 48 -1.44 3.32 -8.22
CA GLN A 48 -0.77 2.46 -9.19
C GLN A 48 -0.51 3.20 -10.50
N THR A 49 0.63 2.91 -11.11
CA THR A 49 0.99 3.42 -12.44
C THR A 49 1.16 2.25 -13.39
N PHE A 50 0.37 2.27 -14.45
CA PHE A 50 0.49 1.34 -15.57
C PHE A 50 1.44 1.91 -16.63
N PRO A 51 2.25 1.08 -17.29
CA PRO A 51 3.09 1.51 -18.39
C PRO A 51 2.23 2.01 -19.55
N ALA A 52 2.79 2.96 -20.32
CA ALA A 52 2.12 3.53 -21.48
C ALA A 52 2.09 2.57 -22.70
N GLU A 53 2.91 1.52 -22.71
CA GLU A 53 2.96 0.53 -23.78
C GLU A 53 2.24 -0.77 -23.40
N ILE A 54 1.40 -1.26 -24.33
CA ILE A 54 0.66 -2.53 -24.16
C ILE A 54 1.60 -3.74 -24.14
N LYS A 55 2.80 -3.63 -24.71
CA LYS A 55 3.78 -4.74 -24.81
C LYS A 55 4.50 -5.03 -23.50
N GLY A 56 4.34 -4.19 -22.49
CA GLY A 56 5.00 -4.34 -21.21
C GLY A 56 5.74 -3.08 -20.79
N GLY A 57 6.35 -3.13 -19.62
CA GLY A 57 7.04 -2.00 -19.02
C GLY A 57 6.99 -2.05 -17.50
N THR A 58 7.67 -1.10 -16.87
CA THR A 58 7.71 -1.02 -15.41
C THR A 58 6.33 -0.67 -14.86
N VAL A 59 5.87 -1.47 -13.92
CA VAL A 59 4.66 -1.24 -13.15
C VAL A 59 5.06 -0.87 -11.73
N MET A 60 4.35 0.09 -11.15
CA MET A 60 4.50 0.44 -9.75
C MET A 60 3.15 0.46 -9.06
N TYR A 61 3.10 -0.13 -7.88
CA TYR A 61 1.93 -0.17 -7.01
C TYR A 61 2.36 0.29 -5.61
N GLN A 62 1.67 1.28 -5.06
CA GLN A 62 1.93 1.84 -3.75
C GLN A 62 0.70 1.67 -2.86
N ILE A 63 0.95 1.24 -1.63
CA ILE A 63 -0.02 1.07 -0.56
C ILE A 63 0.41 1.98 0.58
N ARG A 64 -0.52 2.70 1.18
CA ARG A 64 -0.34 3.51 2.38
C ARG A 64 -1.45 3.24 3.37
#